data_AF-A0A5A9EWJ4-F1
#
_entry.id   AF-A0A5A9EWJ4-F1
#
_cell.length_a   1.000
_cell.length_b   1.000
_cell.length_c   1.000
_cell.angle_alpha   90.00
_cell.angle_beta   90.00
_cell.angle_gamma   90.00
#
_symmetry.space_group_name_H-M   'P 1'
#
loop_
_entity.id
_entity.type
_entity.pdbx_description
1 polymer ?
#
loop_
_entity_poly.entity_id
_entity_poly.type
_entity_poly.pdbx_seq_one_letter_code
_entity_poly.pdbx_strand_id
1 'polypeptide(L)'
;MQAVGKAVVLAAVLVTAACTATREPSPAGVIEPSYVFAIGANKSDVLGMLGVPQAGPRFDRYSNLTEVTYSYPFRAVQAESRLKDGTTRVEMVDTIHFFFNQKNLVERMAFRTDRYYPSFTDFPVHKVTILPRLIDRQGRVRPVADASHSTRQAEG
;
A
#
# COMPACT_ATOMS: atom_id res chain seq x y z
N MET A 1 36.24 -3.83 71.25
CA MET A 1 35.65 -4.74 70.24
C MET A 1 34.89 -3.90 69.23
N GLN A 2 35.20 -4.07 67.94
CA GLN A 2 34.53 -3.48 66.75
C GLN A 2 33.03 -3.85 66.74
N ALA A 3 32.09 -3.16 66.07
CA ALA A 3 32.06 -2.52 64.74
C ALA A 3 31.08 -1.31 64.76
N VAL A 4 31.38 -0.14 64.17
CA VAL A 4 31.34 0.24 62.74
C VAL A 4 30.05 -0.18 62.01
N GLY A 5 29.25 0.81 61.60
CA GLY A 5 28.17 0.63 60.63
C GLY A 5 27.29 1.86 60.41
N LYS A 6 27.86 2.95 59.88
CA LYS A 6 27.11 4.11 59.35
C LYS A 6 26.49 3.76 57.98
N ALA A 7 25.26 4.21 57.74
CA ALA A 7 24.72 4.50 56.39
C ALA A 7 23.56 5.51 56.58
N VAL A 8 23.83 6.82 56.62
CA VAL A 8 23.92 7.76 55.48
C VAL A 8 22.64 7.82 54.66
N VAL A 9 21.86 8.87 54.96
CA VAL A 9 20.84 9.50 54.12
C VAL A 9 21.50 10.12 52.88
N LEU A 10 20.85 10.01 51.72
CA LEU A 10 21.00 10.77 50.44
C LEU A 10 20.90 9.77 49.28
N ALA A 11 20.17 9.97 48.18
CA ALA A 11 19.39 11.09 47.69
C ALA A 11 18.43 10.52 46.64
N ALA A 12 17.23 11.10 46.55
CA ALA A 12 16.39 10.96 45.36
C ALA A 12 17.05 11.74 44.21
N VAL A 13 17.34 11.06 43.09
CA VAL A 13 17.62 11.70 41.81
C VAL A 13 16.72 11.06 40.76
N LEU A 14 15.68 11.82 40.38
CA LEU A 14 14.93 11.67 39.15
C LEU A 14 15.85 11.94 37.96
N VAL A 15 16.14 10.95 37.12
CA VAL A 15 16.51 11.16 35.70
C VAL A 15 15.96 10.02 34.84
N THR A 16 14.77 10.30 34.31
CA THR A 16 14.28 10.07 32.94
C THR A 16 14.79 8.86 32.14
N ALA A 17 13.82 8.00 31.81
CA ALA A 17 13.52 7.52 30.46
C ALA A 17 14.69 7.42 29.47
N ALA A 18 15.17 6.20 29.27
CA ALA A 18 15.68 5.80 27.97
C ALA A 18 15.01 4.46 27.60
N CYS A 19 13.74 4.53 27.22
CA CYS A 19 13.22 3.61 26.23
C CYS A 19 14.11 3.78 25.00
N THR A 20 15.17 2.98 24.88
CA THR A 20 15.79 2.74 23.60
C THR A 20 14.81 1.87 22.82
N ALA A 21 13.72 2.48 22.35
CA ALA A 21 13.14 2.08 21.09
C ALA A 21 14.28 2.24 20.10
N THR A 22 14.96 1.13 19.80
CA THR A 22 15.80 1.00 18.63
C THR A 22 14.91 1.44 17.47
N ARG A 23 15.03 2.71 17.09
CA ARG A 23 14.41 3.25 15.89
C ARG A 23 15.09 2.48 14.78
N GLU A 24 14.43 1.40 14.36
CA GLU A 24 14.82 0.60 13.21
C GLU A 24 15.20 1.60 12.12
N PRO A 25 16.42 1.51 11.55
CA PRO A 25 16.90 2.52 10.63
C PRO A 25 15.84 2.68 9.55
N SER A 26 15.21 3.86 9.50
CA SER A 26 14.22 4.18 8.47
C SER A 26 14.87 3.83 7.15
N PRO A 27 14.34 2.86 6.39
CA PRO A 27 15.12 2.29 5.32
C PRO A 27 15.39 3.41 4.33
N ALA A 28 16.67 3.65 4.04
CA ALA A 28 17.07 4.72 3.16
C ALA A 28 16.41 4.50 1.80
N GLY A 29 15.46 5.36 1.45
CA GLY A 29 14.60 5.19 0.29
C GLY A 29 13.61 6.34 0.16
N VAL A 30 12.90 6.38 -0.97
CA VAL A 30 11.87 7.37 -1.26
C VAL A 30 10.52 6.74 -0.93
N ILE A 31 9.70 7.43 -0.15
CA ILE A 31 8.31 7.02 0.08
C ILE A 31 7.48 7.58 -1.06
N GLU A 32 6.92 6.69 -1.88
CA GLU A 32 5.87 7.05 -2.82
C GLU A 32 4.54 7.19 -2.06
N PRO A 33 3.78 8.28 -2.32
CA PRO A 33 2.52 8.52 -1.64
C PRO A 33 1.43 7.55 -2.10
N SER A 34 0.27 7.62 -1.44
CA SER A 34 -0.91 6.92 -1.93
C SER A 34 -1.48 7.63 -3.17
N TYR A 35 -2.02 6.83 -4.08
CA TYR A 35 -2.70 7.33 -5.28
C TYR A 35 -4.08 6.72 -5.38
N VAL A 36 -5.06 7.53 -5.76
CA VAL A 36 -6.45 7.09 -5.90
C VAL A 36 -6.88 7.27 -7.34
N PHE A 37 -7.44 6.21 -7.93
CA PHE A 37 -7.99 6.23 -9.27
C PHE A 37 -9.42 5.73 -9.25
N ALA A 38 -10.29 6.44 -9.97
CA ALA A 38 -11.66 6.04 -10.21
C ALA A 38 -11.86 5.81 -11.71
N ILE A 39 -12.99 5.21 -12.06
CA ILE A 39 -13.47 5.19 -13.44
C ILE A 39 -13.53 6.64 -13.96
N GLY A 40 -13.07 6.84 -15.19
CA GLY A 40 -12.95 8.15 -15.83
C GLY A 40 -11.59 8.84 -15.63
N ALA A 41 -10.68 8.29 -14.82
CA ALA A 41 -9.33 8.84 -14.69
C ALA A 41 -8.59 8.85 -16.04
N ASN A 42 -7.74 9.85 -16.28
CA ASN A 42 -6.98 9.93 -17.51
C ASN A 42 -5.82 8.92 -17.50
N LYS A 43 -5.57 8.27 -18.63
CA LYS A 43 -4.44 7.35 -18.82
C LYS A 43 -3.10 8.02 -18.49
N SER A 44 -2.92 9.28 -18.89
CA SER A 44 -1.68 10.01 -18.63
C SER A 44 -1.44 10.23 -17.13
N ASP A 45 -2.49 10.51 -16.35
CA ASP A 45 -2.38 10.63 -14.89
C ASP A 45 -2.02 9.29 -14.25
N VAL A 46 -2.68 8.20 -14.68
CA VAL A 46 -2.38 6.85 -14.19
C VAL A 46 -0.92 6.49 -14.47
N LEU A 47 -0.44 6.67 -15.70
CA LEU A 47 0.95 6.38 -16.07
C LEU A 47 1.95 7.36 -15.42
N GLY A 48 1.58 8.62 -15.26
CA GLY A 48 2.44 9.64 -14.63
C GLY A 48 2.64 9.40 -13.14
N MET A 49 1.60 8.94 -12.44
CA MET A 49 1.64 8.65 -11.01
C MET A 49 2.19 7.26 -10.69
N LEU A 50 1.93 6.25 -11.53
CA LEU A 50 2.35 4.87 -11.28
C LEU A 50 3.60 4.45 -12.06
N GLY A 51 4.04 5.26 -13.02
CA GLY A 51 5.17 4.96 -13.88
C GLY A 51 4.83 3.96 -14.98
N VAL A 52 5.85 3.25 -15.46
CA VAL A 52 5.70 2.28 -16.55
C VAL A 52 5.04 0.99 -16.03
N PRO A 53 3.96 0.51 -16.66
CA PRO A 53 3.30 -0.74 -16.24
C PRO A 53 4.19 -1.96 -16.53
N GLN A 54 4.04 -3.01 -15.73
CA GLN A 54 4.77 -4.26 -15.91
C GLN A 54 4.30 -5.03 -17.15
N ALA A 55 3.04 -4.89 -17.54
CA ALA A 55 2.49 -5.50 -18.75
C ALA A 55 1.51 -4.57 -19.47
N GLY A 56 1.48 -4.71 -20.80
CA GLY A 56 0.73 -3.86 -21.71
C GLY A 56 1.57 -2.68 -22.24
N PRO A 57 0.99 -1.81 -23.08
CA PRO A 57 -0.42 -1.78 -23.47
C PRO A 57 -0.81 -2.96 -24.36
N ARG A 58 -1.90 -3.65 -24.03
CA ARG A 58 -2.48 -4.73 -24.84
C ARG A 58 -3.88 -4.31 -25.27
N PHE A 59 -4.16 -4.34 -26.57
CA PHE A 59 -5.50 -4.09 -27.06
C PHE A 59 -6.37 -5.35 -26.92
N ASP A 60 -7.44 -5.26 -26.13
CA ASP A 60 -8.45 -6.30 -26.00
C ASP A 60 -9.54 -6.09 -27.05
N ARG A 61 -9.54 -6.94 -28.09
CA ARG A 61 -10.49 -6.86 -29.19
C ARG A 61 -11.94 -7.12 -28.76
N TYR A 62 -12.17 -7.87 -27.68
CA TYR A 62 -13.53 -8.18 -27.24
C TYR A 62 -14.19 -7.00 -26.54
N SER A 63 -13.44 -6.24 -25.74
CA SER A 63 -13.95 -5.04 -25.08
C SER A 63 -13.67 -3.74 -25.84
N ASN A 64 -12.83 -3.78 -26.89
CA ASN A 64 -12.32 -2.58 -27.59
C ASN A 64 -11.59 -1.61 -26.62
N LEU A 65 -10.94 -2.15 -25.60
CA LEU A 65 -10.20 -1.39 -24.59
C LEU A 65 -8.69 -1.71 -24.64
N THR A 66 -7.88 -0.75 -24.25
CA THR A 66 -6.44 -0.95 -24.04
C THR A 66 -6.18 -1.29 -22.58
N GLU A 67 -5.68 -2.49 -22.33
CA GLU A 67 -5.31 -2.98 -21.02
C GLU A 67 -3.85 -2.59 -20.67
N VAL A 68 -3.64 -2.14 -19.45
CA VAL A 68 -2.33 -2.16 -18.79
C VAL A 68 -2.48 -2.82 -17.42
N THR A 69 -1.38 -3.40 -16.94
CA THR A 69 -1.37 -4.12 -15.67
C THR A 69 -0.28 -3.59 -14.78
N TYR A 70 -0.65 -3.32 -13.52
CA TYR A 70 0.29 -3.03 -12.45
C TYR A 70 0.33 -4.17 -11.46
N SER A 71 1.53 -4.69 -11.22
CA SER A 71 1.78 -5.76 -10.25
C SER A 71 2.81 -5.30 -9.21
N TYR A 72 2.51 -5.57 -7.95
CA TYR A 72 3.31 -5.19 -6.80
C TYR A 72 3.83 -6.44 -6.08
N PRO A 73 5.00 -6.38 -5.42
CA PRO A 73 5.58 -7.54 -4.73
C PRO A 73 4.84 -7.93 -3.43
N PHE A 74 3.85 -7.15 -3.02
CA PHE A 74 2.96 -7.39 -1.90
C PHE A 74 1.58 -6.80 -2.21
N ARG A 75 0.57 -7.08 -1.36
CA ARG A 75 -0.79 -6.55 -1.51
C ARG A 75 -0.81 -5.04 -1.23
N ALA A 76 -0.52 -4.25 -2.25
CA ALA A 76 -0.40 -2.79 -2.19
C ALA A 76 -1.62 -2.05 -2.76
N VAL A 77 -2.61 -2.78 -3.27
CA VAL A 77 -3.77 -2.21 -3.94
C VAL A 77 -5.00 -2.48 -3.10
N GLN A 78 -5.65 -1.42 -2.66
CA GLN A 78 -7.00 -1.47 -2.11
C GLN A 78 -8.00 -1.31 -3.25
N ALA A 79 -8.62 -2.41 -3.67
CA ALA A 79 -9.60 -2.48 -4.73
C ALA A 79 -11.02 -2.42 -4.15
N GLU A 80 -11.75 -1.35 -4.47
CA GLU A 80 -13.13 -1.16 -4.03
C GLU A 80 -14.09 -1.55 -5.14
N SER A 81 -15.01 -2.46 -4.83
CA SER A 81 -15.97 -3.01 -5.77
C SER A 81 -17.38 -2.80 -5.25
N ARG A 82 -18.27 -2.33 -6.12
CA ARG A 82 -19.68 -2.12 -5.75
C ARG A 82 -20.48 -3.37 -6.07
N LEU A 83 -21.07 -3.97 -5.05
CA LEU A 83 -21.88 -5.17 -5.17
C LEU A 83 -23.32 -4.81 -5.60
N LYS A 84 -24.07 -5.82 -6.08
CA LYS A 84 -25.45 -5.65 -6.57
C LYS A 84 -26.42 -5.16 -5.50
N ASP A 85 -26.15 -5.49 -4.23
CA ASP A 85 -26.91 -5.03 -3.06
C ASP A 85 -26.58 -3.58 -2.66
N GLY A 86 -25.69 -2.91 -3.40
CA GLY A 86 -25.24 -1.54 -3.14
C GLY A 86 -24.12 -1.43 -2.12
N THR A 87 -23.70 -2.52 -1.48
CA THR A 87 -22.58 -2.53 -0.55
C THR A 87 -21.24 -2.40 -1.29
N THR A 88 -20.21 -1.92 -0.58
CA THR A 88 -18.86 -1.83 -1.11
C THR A 88 -17.99 -2.90 -0.49
N ARG A 89 -17.43 -3.77 -1.32
CA ARG A 89 -16.44 -4.76 -0.93
C ARG A 89 -15.05 -4.17 -1.18
N VAL A 90 -14.20 -4.24 -0.17
CA VAL A 90 -12.82 -3.75 -0.23
C VAL A 90 -11.89 -4.95 -0.16
N GLU A 91 -10.99 -5.08 -1.14
CA GLU A 91 -10.00 -6.16 -1.17
C GLU A 91 -8.58 -5.61 -1.29
N MET A 92 -7.67 -6.23 -0.55
CA MET A 92 -6.24 -5.99 -0.66
C MET A 92 -5.64 -6.96 -1.66
N VAL A 93 -5.20 -6.46 -2.81
CA VAL A 93 -4.64 -7.24 -3.92
C VAL A 93 -3.25 -6.75 -4.30
N ASP A 94 -2.49 -7.60 -4.98
CA ASP A 94 -1.13 -7.33 -5.45
C ASP A 94 -1.10 -6.87 -6.91
N THR A 95 -2.18 -7.09 -7.67
CA THR A 95 -2.26 -6.80 -9.10
C THR A 95 -3.57 -6.12 -9.45
N ILE A 96 -3.49 -5.10 -10.31
CA ILE A 96 -4.65 -4.38 -10.84
C ILE A 96 -4.53 -4.16 -12.34
N HIS A 97 -5.65 -4.32 -13.03
CA HIS A 97 -5.79 -4.10 -14.47
C HIS A 97 -6.56 -2.82 -14.70
N PHE A 98 -6.01 -1.91 -15.52
CA PHE A 98 -6.71 -0.74 -16.02
C PHE A 98 -7.02 -0.94 -17.50
N PHE A 99 -8.27 -0.69 -17.87
CA PHE A 99 -8.74 -0.75 -19.24
C PHE A 99 -9.16 0.64 -19.69
N PHE A 100 -8.45 1.17 -20.68
CA PHE A 100 -8.70 2.49 -21.22
C PHE A 100 -9.47 2.42 -22.53
N ASN A 101 -10.39 3.37 -22.70
CA ASN A 101 -11.09 3.53 -23.98
C ASN A 101 -10.28 4.36 -24.97
N GLN A 102 -10.86 4.58 -26.15
CA GLN A 102 -10.23 5.33 -27.24
C GLN A 102 -9.98 6.82 -26.88
N LYS A 103 -10.67 7.35 -25.87
CA LYS A 103 -10.45 8.70 -25.32
C LYS A 103 -9.37 8.73 -24.24
N ASN A 104 -8.65 7.62 -24.03
CA ASN A 104 -7.65 7.45 -22.99
C ASN A 104 -8.20 7.67 -21.56
N LEU A 105 -9.46 7.33 -21.32
CA LEU A 105 -10.07 7.35 -19.99
C LEU A 105 -10.20 5.92 -19.46
N VAL A 106 -9.99 5.75 -18.15
CA VAL A 106 -10.25 4.47 -17.47
C VAL A 106 -11.74 4.16 -17.61
N GLU A 107 -12.08 3.13 -18.37
CA GLU A 107 -13.46 2.68 -18.55
C GLU A 107 -13.78 1.48 -17.65
N ARG A 108 -12.77 0.66 -17.35
CA ARG A 108 -12.89 -0.48 -16.45
C ARG A 108 -11.61 -0.66 -15.64
N MET A 109 -11.76 -1.04 -14.38
CA MET A 109 -10.67 -1.55 -13.55
C MET A 109 -11.09 -2.91 -13.01
N ALA A 110 -10.13 -3.80 -12.84
CA ALA A 110 -10.41 -5.11 -12.28
C ALA A 110 -9.17 -5.77 -11.69
N PHE A 111 -9.38 -6.71 -10.77
CA PHE A 111 -8.33 -7.63 -10.33
C PHE A 111 -8.75 -9.07 -10.65
N ARG A 112 -7.77 -9.96 -10.81
CA ARG A 112 -8.01 -11.38 -11.02
C ARG A 112 -8.19 -12.09 -9.69
N THR A 113 -9.31 -12.79 -9.54
CA THR A 113 -9.56 -13.68 -8.39
C THR A 113 -8.81 -15.01 -8.52
N ASP A 114 -8.56 -15.44 -9.76
CA ASP A 114 -7.76 -16.64 -10.09
C ASP A 114 -6.68 -16.28 -11.11
N ARG A 115 -5.43 -16.69 -10.84
CA ARG A 115 -4.28 -16.43 -11.71
C ARG A 115 -4.26 -17.30 -12.97
N TYR A 116 -4.99 -18.42 -13.00
CA TYR A 116 -4.94 -19.39 -14.10
C TYR A 116 -6.09 -19.25 -15.11
N TYR A 117 -7.09 -18.41 -14.84
CA TYR A 117 -8.23 -18.20 -15.74
C TYR A 117 -8.10 -16.91 -16.57
N PRO A 118 -8.55 -16.94 -17.85
CA PRO A 118 -8.50 -15.78 -18.75
C PRO A 118 -9.44 -14.64 -18.31
N SER A 119 -9.21 -13.44 -18.85
CA SER A 119 -9.79 -12.12 -18.50
C SER A 119 -11.31 -11.97 -18.33
N PHE A 120 -12.09 -13.04 -18.54
CA PHE A 120 -13.55 -13.06 -18.34
C PHE A 120 -13.94 -13.28 -16.88
N THR A 121 -13.00 -13.66 -16.01
CA THR A 121 -13.22 -13.88 -14.57
C THR A 121 -12.76 -12.72 -13.69
N ASP A 122 -12.35 -11.59 -14.30
CA ASP A 122 -11.87 -10.42 -13.58
C ASP A 122 -13.00 -9.82 -12.72
N PHE A 123 -12.70 -9.51 -11.45
CA PHE A 123 -13.67 -8.90 -10.54
C PHE A 123 -13.70 -7.38 -10.73
N PRO A 124 -14.86 -6.77 -11.05
CA PRO A 124 -14.94 -5.36 -11.42
C PRO A 124 -14.71 -4.44 -10.22
N VAL A 125 -13.87 -3.43 -10.43
CA VAL A 125 -13.47 -2.43 -9.43
C VAL A 125 -13.88 -1.05 -9.92
N HIS A 126 -14.45 -0.25 -9.02
CA HIS A 126 -14.89 1.12 -9.35
C HIS A 126 -13.95 2.19 -8.82
N LYS A 127 -13.16 1.86 -7.79
CA LYS A 127 -12.13 2.73 -7.22
C LYS A 127 -10.94 1.90 -6.75
N VAL A 128 -9.76 2.39 -7.04
CA VAL A 128 -8.48 1.79 -6.67
C VAL A 128 -7.70 2.79 -5.83
N THR A 129 -7.21 2.36 -4.68
CA THR A 129 -6.21 3.10 -3.92
C THR A 129 -4.92 2.30 -3.91
N ILE A 130 -3.86 2.85 -4.47
CA ILE A 130 -2.52 2.28 -4.33
C ILE A 130 -1.92 2.83 -3.03
N LEU A 131 -1.53 1.93 -2.13
CA LEU A 131 -1.01 2.29 -0.82
C LEU A 131 0.39 2.90 -0.91
N PRO A 132 0.79 3.70 0.11
CA PRO A 132 2.14 4.21 0.22
C PRO A 132 3.16 3.07 0.24
N ARG A 133 4.28 3.28 -0.45
CA ARG A 133 5.32 2.27 -0.59
C ARG A 133 6.69 2.90 -0.50
N LEU A 134 7.62 2.18 0.11
CA LEU A 134 9.01 2.59 0.19
C LEU A 134 9.77 1.97 -0.97
N ILE A 135 10.47 2.78 -1.75
CA ILE A 135 11.43 2.34 -2.76
C ILE A 135 12.82 2.54 -2.18
N ASP A 136 13.51 1.44 -1.89
CA ASP A 136 14.88 1.52 -1.37
C ASP A 136 15.88 1.96 -2.46
N ARG A 137 17.12 2.22 -2.05
CA ARG A 137 18.20 2.62 -2.98
C ARG A 137 18.52 1.57 -4.05
N GLN A 138 18.09 0.33 -3.87
CA GLN A 138 18.25 -0.77 -4.81
C GLN A 138 17.00 -0.95 -5.71
N GLY A 139 16.01 -0.05 -5.59
CA GLY A 139 14.76 -0.09 -6.36
C GLY A 139 13.75 -1.12 -5.86
N ARG A 140 13.97 -1.74 -4.68
CA ARG A 140 13.03 -2.71 -4.13
C ARG A 140 11.89 -1.98 -3.44
N VAL A 141 10.67 -2.44 -3.73
CA VAL A 141 9.46 -1.89 -3.16
C VAL A 141 9.10 -2.64 -1.89
N ARG A 142 8.85 -1.92 -0.79
CA ARG A 142 8.44 -2.47 0.51
C ARG A 142 7.20 -1.74 1.04
N PRO A 143 6.33 -2.41 1.83
CA PRO A 143 5.23 -1.71 2.48
C PRO A 143 5.78 -0.67 3.45
N VAL A 144 5.16 0.51 3.49
CA VAL A 144 5.39 1.44 4.59
C VAL A 144 4.64 0.84 5.78
N ALA A 145 5.35 0.53 6.87
CA ALA A 145 4.71 0.01 8.07
C ALA A 145 3.63 0.99 8.53
N ASP A 146 2.41 0.49 8.68
CA ASP A 146 1.30 1.23 9.22
C ASP A 146 1.66 1.69 10.65
N ALA A 147 1.92 2.98 10.83
CA ALA A 147 1.99 3.61 12.16
C ALA A 147 0.66 3.49 12.92
N SER A 148 -0.39 2.99 12.28
CA SER A 148 -1.76 2.81 12.77
C SER A 148 -1.93 1.66 13.76
N HIS A 149 -0.94 0.80 13.96
CA HIS A 149 -1.03 -0.32 14.92
C HIS A 149 -0.21 -0.16 16.21
N SER A 150 0.60 0.89 16.36
CA SER A 150 1.41 1.08 17.58
C SER A 150 0.70 1.85 18.70
N THR A 151 -0.52 2.36 18.49
CA THR A 151 -1.21 3.21 19.48
C THR A 151 -2.16 2.44 20.43
N ARG A 152 -2.32 1.11 20.29
CA ARG A 152 -3.20 0.31 21.16
C ARG A 152 -2.49 -0.54 22.22
N GLN A 153 -1.17 -0.42 22.36
CA GLN A 153 -0.41 -1.15 23.39
C GLN A 153 0.24 -0.26 24.46
N ALA A 154 -0.05 1.05 24.47
CA ALA A 154 0.48 1.99 25.46
C ALA A 154 -0.54 2.38 26.56
N GLU A 155 -1.67 1.67 26.66
CA GLU A 155 -2.62 1.79 27.76
C GLU A 155 -2.82 0.41 28.39
N GLY A 156 -1.92 0.07 29.31
CA GLY A 156 -1.98 -1.09 30.19
C GLY A 156 -1.34 -0.74 31.51
#